data_AF-X0XLD5-F1
#
_entry.id   AF-X0XLD5-F1
#
_cell.length_a   1.000
_cell.length_b   1.000
_cell.length_c   1.000
_cell.angle_alpha   90.00
_cell.angle_beta   90.00
_cell.angle_gamma   90.00
#
_symmetry.space_group_name_H-M   'P 1'
#
loop_
_entity.id
_entity.type
_entity.pdbx_description
1 polymer ?
#
loop_
_entity_poly.entity_id
_entity_poly.type
_entity_poly.pdbx_seq_one_letter_code
_entity_poly.pdbx_strand_id
1 'polypeptide(L)'
;MTKNNKYVWIGIAILALFLIGNQAGLFAVGSGSMTRSVPSTVSPGQSFRVTYTVSGVSGTWGASIVDDVSGGCQFPGGSQLKTVMLSADGNSKQITLTAPSSGSCTFSGDYKFGEDAVVNFPSKTVTISEGNGDEDDNGEEPGDDDEIIDDGEIPSFDLNKPLFKLGTFDVTILHLIILVGLIFVLKLVLGK
;
A
#
# COMPACT_ATOMS: atom_id res chain seq x y z
N MET A 1 -27.59 -6.01 -52.13
CA MET A 1 -27.60 -5.71 -50.68
C MET A 1 -26.54 -6.55 -49.98
N THR A 2 -25.31 -6.05 -49.81
CA THR A 2 -24.24 -6.72 -49.00
C THR A 2 -23.16 -5.71 -48.55
N LYS A 3 -23.50 -4.44 -48.30
CA LYS A 3 -22.52 -3.41 -47.90
C LYS A 3 -22.38 -3.20 -46.38
N ASN A 4 -23.25 -3.79 -45.56
CA ASN A 4 -23.28 -3.51 -44.11
C ASN A 4 -22.48 -4.50 -43.24
N ASN A 5 -21.91 -5.57 -43.81
CA ASN A 5 -21.24 -6.61 -43.03
C ASN A 5 -19.82 -6.20 -42.58
N LYS A 6 -19.14 -5.32 -43.32
CA LYS A 6 -17.73 -4.97 -43.05
C LYS A 6 -17.53 -4.26 -41.70
N TYR A 7 -18.46 -3.40 -41.29
CA TYR A 7 -18.35 -2.65 -40.03
C TYR A 7 -18.63 -3.52 -38.80
N VAL A 8 -19.48 -4.55 -38.93
CA VAL A 8 -19.77 -5.49 -37.84
C VAL A 8 -18.53 -6.32 -37.50
N TRP A 9 -17.81 -6.81 -38.51
CA TRP A 9 -16.57 -7.56 -38.29
C TRP A 9 -15.44 -6.70 -37.72
N ILE A 10 -15.33 -5.43 -38.11
CA ILE A 10 -14.37 -4.49 -37.51
C ILE A 10 -14.71 -4.24 -36.03
N GLY A 11 -15.99 -4.04 -35.70
CA GLY A 11 -16.44 -3.88 -34.31
C GLY A 11 -16.15 -5.11 -33.45
N ILE A 12 -16.41 -6.32 -33.96
CA ILE A 12 -16.11 -7.58 -33.27
C ILE A 12 -14.60 -7.74 -33.08
N ALA A 13 -13.78 -7.40 -34.08
CA ALA A 13 -12.33 -7.49 -33.98
C ALA A 13 -11.75 -6.52 -32.93
N ILE A 14 -12.25 -5.29 -32.87
CA ILE A 14 -11.83 -4.30 -31.85
C ILE A 14 -12.28 -4.74 -30.45
N LEU A 15 -13.51 -5.24 -30.31
CA LEU A 15 -14.02 -5.76 -29.04
C LEU A 15 -13.23 -6.98 -28.56
N ALA A 16 -12.89 -7.90 -29.48
CA ALA A 16 -12.03 -9.04 -29.18
C ALA A 16 -10.61 -8.59 -28.78
N LEU A 17 -10.04 -7.59 -29.45
CA LEU A 17 -8.74 -7.03 -29.08
C LEU A 17 -8.77 -6.40 -27.67
N PHE A 18 -9.87 -5.75 -27.30
CA PHE A 18 -10.06 -5.18 -25.97
C PHE A 18 -10.24 -6.25 -24.88
N LEU A 19 -10.97 -7.33 -25.20
CA LEU A 19 -11.21 -8.44 -24.29
C LEU A 19 -9.96 -9.33 -24.10
N ILE A 20 -9.13 -9.47 -25.14
CA ILE A 20 -7.90 -10.26 -25.10
C ILE A 20 -6.73 -9.43 -24.58
N GLY A 21 -6.67 -8.13 -24.90
CA GLY A 21 -5.60 -7.22 -24.47
C GLY A 21 -5.59 -6.93 -22.98
N ASN A 22 -6.74 -7.01 -22.29
CA ASN A 22 -6.82 -6.77 -20.85
C ASN A 22 -6.48 -7.99 -19.97
N GLN A 23 -6.19 -9.16 -20.56
CA GLN A 23 -5.89 -10.37 -19.77
C GLN A 23 -4.43 -10.83 -19.84
N ALA A 24 -3.58 -10.14 -20.60
CA ALA A 24 -2.19 -10.52 -20.77
C ALA A 24 -1.24 -9.38 -20.35
N GLY A 25 -0.84 -9.39 -19.08
CA GLY A 25 0.52 -8.97 -18.69
C GLY A 25 0.74 -7.50 -18.36
N LEU A 26 0.28 -7.04 -17.19
CA LEU A 26 0.77 -5.78 -16.60
C LEU A 26 1.26 -5.88 -15.15
N PHE A 27 1.43 -7.09 -14.63
CA PHE A 27 2.23 -7.32 -13.42
C PHE A 27 3.29 -8.34 -13.79
N ALA A 28 4.38 -7.88 -14.39
CA ALA A 28 5.58 -8.70 -14.51
C ALA A 28 6.11 -8.92 -13.09
N VAL A 29 5.75 -10.05 -12.49
CA VAL A 29 6.22 -10.42 -11.15
C VAL A 29 7.68 -10.88 -11.32
N GLY A 30 8.60 -9.94 -11.21
CA GLY A 30 10.01 -10.26 -11.04
C GLY A 30 10.21 -11.02 -9.72
N SER A 31 11.33 -11.74 -9.58
CA SER A 31 11.72 -12.46 -8.36
C SER A 31 12.05 -11.49 -7.21
N GLY A 32 11.01 -10.78 -6.76
CA GLY A 32 11.08 -9.77 -5.73
C GLY A 32 11.34 -10.38 -4.37
N SER A 33 12.05 -9.61 -3.55
CA SER A 33 12.22 -9.89 -2.13
C SER A 33 11.72 -8.71 -1.32
N MET A 34 11.27 -8.98 -0.11
CA MET A 34 10.89 -7.93 0.83
C MET A 34 11.64 -8.15 2.14
N THR A 35 12.19 -7.08 2.69
CA THR A 35 12.86 -7.08 3.99
C THR A 35 12.10 -6.22 4.99
N ARG A 36 12.01 -6.69 6.22
CA ARG A 36 11.46 -5.95 7.36
C ARG A 36 12.59 -5.47 8.27
N SER A 37 12.63 -4.16 8.51
CA SER A 37 13.54 -3.52 9.46
C SER A 37 12.76 -2.98 10.66
N VAL A 38 13.22 -3.32 11.85
CA VAL A 38 12.69 -2.85 13.14
C VAL A 38 13.87 -2.42 14.02
N PRO A 39 13.70 -1.39 14.88
CA PRO A 39 14.72 -1.06 15.87
C PRO A 39 14.91 -2.23 16.84
N SER A 40 16.12 -2.43 17.38
CA SER A 40 16.35 -3.47 18.39
C SER A 40 15.79 -3.08 19.76
N THR A 41 15.74 -1.79 20.05
CA THR A 41 15.39 -1.22 21.35
C THR A 41 14.57 0.05 21.21
N VAL A 42 13.56 0.23 22.06
CA VAL A 42 12.71 1.42 22.11
C VAL A 42 12.39 1.78 23.56
N SER A 43 12.25 3.08 23.84
CA SER A 43 11.84 3.54 25.17
C SER A 43 10.36 3.25 25.45
N PRO A 44 9.98 3.03 26.71
CA PRO A 44 8.58 2.82 27.10
C PRO A 44 7.63 3.88 26.56
N GLY A 45 6.49 3.47 26.02
CA GLY A 45 5.43 4.36 25.54
C GLY A 45 5.76 5.16 24.26
N GLN A 46 6.98 5.04 23.73
CA GLN A 46 7.38 5.79 22.54
C GLN A 46 6.88 5.14 21.25
N SER A 47 6.64 5.99 20.26
CA SER A 47 6.35 5.54 18.90
C SER A 47 7.64 5.24 18.15
N PHE A 48 7.64 4.17 17.36
CA PHE A 48 8.76 3.79 16.51
C PHE A 48 8.28 3.31 15.14
N ARG A 49 9.19 3.31 14.16
CA ARG A 49 8.87 2.95 12.77
C ARG A 49 9.35 1.54 12.43
N VAL A 50 8.46 0.77 11.82
CA VAL A 50 8.77 -0.48 11.12
C VAL A 50 8.82 -0.18 9.63
N THR A 51 9.91 -0.57 8.97
CA THR A 51 10.11 -0.31 7.54
C THR A 51 10.11 -1.60 6.75
N TYR A 52 9.28 -1.66 5.71
CA TYR A 52 9.25 -2.74 4.73
C TYR A 52 9.88 -2.23 3.44
N THR A 53 10.89 -2.92 2.94
CA THR A 53 11.63 -2.51 1.74
C THR A 53 11.60 -3.63 0.72
N VAL A 54 11.27 -3.27 -0.52
CA VAL A 54 11.22 -4.19 -1.65
C VAL A 54 12.54 -4.10 -2.43
N SER A 55 13.03 -5.23 -2.92
CA SER A 55 14.25 -5.33 -3.73
C SER A 55 14.12 -6.43 -4.78
N GLY A 56 14.88 -6.33 -5.88
CA GLY A 56 14.87 -7.35 -6.95
C GLY A 56 13.59 -7.37 -7.81
N VAL A 57 12.78 -6.31 -7.76
CA VAL A 57 11.60 -6.12 -8.60
C VAL A 57 11.88 -5.08 -9.69
N SER A 58 11.17 -5.20 -10.81
CA SER A 58 11.19 -4.23 -11.90
C SER A 58 9.80 -4.10 -12.52
N GLY A 59 9.46 -2.93 -13.06
CA GLY A 59 8.15 -2.68 -13.66
C GLY A 59 7.05 -2.45 -12.62
N THR A 60 5.80 -2.69 -13.03
CA THR A 60 4.63 -2.55 -12.17
C THR A 60 4.45 -3.80 -11.32
N TRP A 61 4.35 -3.62 -10.00
CA TRP A 61 4.20 -4.70 -9.05
C TRP A 61 3.27 -4.31 -7.89
N GLY A 62 2.74 -5.32 -7.21
CA GLY A 62 1.98 -5.19 -5.98
C GLY A 62 2.35 -6.31 -5.01
N ALA A 63 2.49 -5.96 -3.74
CA ALA A 63 2.82 -6.89 -2.67
C ALA A 63 1.79 -6.79 -1.54
N SER A 64 1.28 -7.93 -1.09
CA SER A 64 0.51 -8.03 0.14
C SER A 64 1.43 -8.32 1.31
N ILE A 65 1.21 -7.63 2.43
CA ILE A 65 1.96 -7.78 3.68
C ILE A 65 0.95 -8.14 4.76
N VAL A 66 1.20 -9.25 5.46
CA VAL A 66 0.46 -9.64 6.66
C VAL A 66 1.48 -9.79 7.78
N ASP A 67 1.41 -8.92 8.78
CA ASP A 67 2.35 -8.94 9.91
C ASP A 67 1.60 -8.92 11.24
N ASP A 68 1.98 -9.81 12.14
CA ASP A 68 1.44 -9.93 13.48
C ASP A 68 2.48 -9.47 14.50
N VAL A 69 2.01 -8.69 15.47
CA VAL A 69 2.83 -8.24 16.59
C VAL A 69 2.28 -8.81 17.89
N SER A 70 3.18 -9.40 18.67
CA SER A 70 2.91 -9.92 20.02
C SER A 70 3.76 -9.17 21.05
N GLY A 71 3.41 -9.27 22.34
CA GLY A 71 4.19 -8.63 23.41
C GLY A 71 3.83 -7.17 23.68
N GLY A 72 2.65 -6.72 23.23
CA GLY A 72 2.02 -5.47 23.66
C GLY A 72 2.24 -4.25 22.76
N CYS A 73 3.12 -4.32 21.77
CA CYS A 73 3.13 -3.31 20.70
C CYS A 73 1.84 -3.41 19.88
N GLN A 74 1.34 -2.28 19.42
CA GLN A 74 0.11 -2.21 18.63
C GLN A 74 0.37 -1.46 17.33
N PHE A 75 -0.15 -2.00 16.23
CA PHE A 75 -0.38 -1.23 15.03
C PHE A 75 -1.57 -0.27 15.26
N PRO A 76 -1.67 0.84 14.50
CA PRO A 76 -2.78 1.79 14.66
C PRO A 76 -4.18 1.17 14.50
N GLY A 77 -4.28 0.01 13.84
CA GLY A 77 -5.53 -0.75 13.65
C GLY A 77 -5.65 -2.03 14.46
N GLY A 78 -4.76 -2.33 15.41
CA GLY A 78 -4.79 -3.52 16.26
C GLY A 78 -3.46 -4.30 16.33
N SER A 79 -3.53 -5.61 16.55
CA SER A 79 -2.34 -6.48 16.69
C SER A 79 -1.79 -7.03 15.38
N GLN A 80 -2.44 -6.72 14.25
CA GLN A 80 -2.09 -7.23 12.94
C GLN A 80 -2.12 -6.13 11.88
N LEU A 81 -1.06 -6.04 11.09
CA LEU A 81 -1.01 -5.25 9.87
C LEU A 81 -1.48 -6.12 8.71
N LYS A 82 -2.49 -5.64 7.97
CA LYS A 82 -2.86 -6.17 6.65
C LYS A 82 -2.82 -5.03 5.67
N THR A 83 -1.87 -5.06 4.75
CA THR A 83 -1.73 -3.95 3.81
C THR A 83 -1.21 -4.41 2.46
N VAL A 84 -1.42 -3.55 1.47
CA VAL A 84 -0.87 -3.70 0.12
C VAL A 84 0.15 -2.58 -0.10
N MET A 85 1.21 -2.90 -0.83
CA MET A 85 2.22 -1.97 -1.27
C MET A 85 2.31 -2.07 -2.80
N LEU A 86 2.19 -0.94 -3.49
CA LEU A 86 2.26 -0.88 -4.94
C LEU A 86 3.56 -0.23 -5.39
N SER A 87 4.03 -0.57 -6.59
CA SER A 87 5.21 0.07 -7.19
C SER A 87 5.09 1.59 -7.31
N ALA A 88 3.86 2.11 -7.40
CA ALA A 88 3.57 3.55 -7.44
C ALA A 88 3.84 4.26 -6.11
N ASP A 89 3.83 3.52 -4.99
CA ASP A 89 4.09 4.05 -3.65
C ASP A 89 5.60 4.10 -3.33
N GLY A 90 6.44 3.66 -4.28
CA GLY A 90 7.87 3.49 -4.12
C GLY A 90 8.27 2.10 -3.62
N ASN A 91 9.56 1.95 -3.28
CA ASN A 91 10.14 0.67 -2.84
C ASN A 91 10.22 0.52 -1.31
N SER A 92 9.67 1.47 -0.55
CA SER A 92 9.67 1.42 0.91
C SER A 92 8.34 1.87 1.50
N LYS A 93 7.86 1.15 2.52
CA LYS A 93 6.65 1.49 3.28
C LYS A 93 6.98 1.51 4.76
N GLN A 94 6.60 2.59 5.44
CA GLN A 94 6.82 2.75 6.88
C GLN A 94 5.50 2.71 7.64
N ILE A 95 5.50 2.01 8.77
CA ILE A 95 4.35 1.93 9.68
C ILE A 95 4.82 2.34 11.08
N THR A 96 4.08 3.24 11.71
CA THR A 96 4.35 3.69 13.08
C THR A 96 3.61 2.78 14.07
N LEU A 97 4.31 2.31 15.09
CA LEU A 97 3.77 1.53 16.20
C LEU A 97 4.10 2.21 17.52
N THR A 98 3.31 1.94 18.55
CA THR A 98 3.56 2.41 19.91
C THR A 98 4.05 1.25 20.77
N ALA A 99 5.16 1.47 21.49
CA ALA A 99 5.70 0.52 22.44
C ALA A 99 4.86 0.50 23.74
N PRO A 100 4.66 -0.66 24.39
CA PRO A 100 4.08 -0.72 25.72
C PRO A 100 5.05 -0.14 26.77
N SER A 101 4.62 -0.12 28.03
CA SER A 101 5.42 0.45 29.14
C SER A 101 6.63 -0.40 29.52
N SER A 102 6.68 -1.68 29.16
CA SER A 102 7.81 -2.57 29.44
C SER A 102 7.72 -3.87 28.61
N GLY A 103 8.79 -4.67 28.63
CA GLY A 103 8.82 -6.01 28.03
C GLY A 103 9.49 -6.05 26.66
N SER A 104 8.92 -6.84 25.74
CA SER A 104 9.45 -6.96 24.39
C SER A 104 8.33 -7.27 23.40
N CYS A 105 8.45 -6.75 22.18
CA CYS A 105 7.52 -7.03 21.11
C CYS A 105 8.15 -7.95 20.08
N THR A 106 7.42 -8.98 19.64
CA THR A 106 7.90 -9.90 18.59
C THR A 106 7.01 -9.80 17.36
N PHE A 107 7.67 -9.59 16.22
CA PHE A 107 7.08 -9.45 14.89
C PHE A 107 7.21 -10.76 14.13
N SER A 108 6.12 -11.23 13.56
CA SER A 108 6.04 -12.45 12.76
C SER A 108 5.00 -12.28 11.68
N GLY A 109 5.32 -12.63 10.44
CA GLY A 109 4.40 -12.42 9.35
C GLY A 109 4.96 -12.93 8.03
N ASP A 110 4.24 -12.62 6.97
CA ASP A 110 4.57 -13.01 5.62
C ASP A 110 4.29 -11.90 4.62
N TYR A 111 4.80 -12.10 3.41
CA TYR A 111 4.50 -11.27 2.26
C TYR A 111 4.33 -12.14 1.02
N LYS A 112 3.69 -11.55 0.01
CA LYS A 112 3.51 -12.17 -1.30
C LYS A 112 3.45 -11.10 -2.38
N PHE A 113 4.11 -11.35 -3.51
CA PHE A 113 3.98 -10.54 -4.73
C PHE A 113 2.97 -11.18 -5.67
N GLY A 114 1.96 -10.44 -6.12
CA GLY A 114 1.00 -10.92 -7.14
C GLY A 114 0.43 -12.33 -6.86
N GLU A 115 0.73 -13.28 -7.75
CA GLU A 115 0.32 -14.69 -7.62
C GLU A 115 1.41 -15.61 -7.02
N ASP A 116 2.58 -15.07 -6.69
CA ASP A 116 3.72 -15.84 -6.20
C ASP A 116 3.41 -16.60 -4.90
N ALA A 117 4.33 -17.50 -4.54
CA ALA A 117 4.30 -18.18 -3.25
C ALA A 117 4.41 -17.16 -2.10
N VAL A 118 3.74 -17.48 -0.99
CA VAL A 118 3.87 -16.72 0.26
C VAL A 118 5.26 -16.96 0.85
N VAL A 119 5.93 -15.89 1.25
CA VAL A 119 7.27 -15.91 1.85
C VAL A 119 7.21 -15.33 3.26
N ASN A 120 7.74 -16.07 4.23
CA ASN A 120 7.76 -15.63 5.62
C ASN A 120 8.86 -14.60 5.88
N PHE A 121 8.56 -13.56 6.65
CA PHE A 121 9.59 -12.73 7.23
C PHE A 121 10.32 -13.48 8.35
N PRO A 122 11.64 -13.32 8.48
CA PRO A 122 12.34 -13.71 9.70
C PRO A 122 11.75 -12.97 10.90
N SER A 123 11.47 -13.68 12.00
CA SER A 123 11.00 -13.06 13.24
C SER A 123 11.99 -12.02 13.75
N LYS A 124 11.47 -10.92 14.27
CA LYS A 124 12.26 -9.84 14.87
C LYS A 124 11.68 -9.47 16.23
N THR A 125 12.55 -9.17 17.19
CA THR A 125 12.14 -8.77 18.53
C THR A 125 12.69 -7.38 18.84
N VAL A 126 11.82 -6.54 19.39
CA VAL A 126 12.13 -5.21 19.89
C VAL A 126 12.07 -5.27 21.40
N THR A 127 13.16 -4.91 22.07
CA THR A 127 13.20 -4.85 23.54
C THR A 127 12.79 -3.46 24.00
N ILE A 128 11.95 -3.41 25.04
CA ILE A 128 11.50 -2.14 25.62
C ILE A 128 12.33 -1.94 26.87
N SER A 129 13.24 -0.99 26.78
CA SER A 129 14.10 -0.62 27.88
C SER A 129 13.95 0.87 28.05
N GLU A 130 13.78 1.31 29.29
CA GLU A 130 14.23 2.65 29.66
C GLU A 130 15.67 2.70 29.18
N GLY A 131 15.95 3.50 28.16
CA GLY A 131 17.35 3.72 27.77
C GLY A 131 18.08 4.08 29.06
N ASN A 132 19.26 3.51 29.30
CA ASN A 132 20.16 4.09 30.28
C ASN A 132 20.26 5.56 29.90
N GLY A 133 19.55 6.43 30.64
CA GLY A 133 19.75 7.85 30.52
C GLY A 133 21.19 8.06 30.92
N ASP A 134 22.04 8.33 29.94
CA ASP A 134 23.12 9.26 30.23
C ASP A 134 22.40 10.56 30.60
N GLU A 135 22.22 10.74 31.93
CA GLU A 135 21.79 11.98 32.55
C GLU A 135 22.86 13.04 32.27
N ASP A 136 22.86 13.61 31.05
CA ASP A 136 23.42 14.93 30.83
C ASP A 136 22.35 15.96 31.23
N ASP A 137 22.20 16.12 32.55
CA ASP A 137 21.59 17.29 33.18
C ASP A 137 22.48 18.50 32.91
N ASN A 138 22.24 19.18 31.80
CA ASN A 138 22.60 20.58 31.63
C ASN A 138 21.32 21.34 31.33
N GLY A 139 20.69 21.83 32.39
CA GLY A 139 19.57 22.75 32.32
C GLY A 139 19.91 23.98 31.49
N GLU A 140 19.08 24.26 30.50
CA GLU A 140 18.91 25.57 29.90
C GLU A 140 17.42 25.83 29.65
N GLU A 141 17.05 27.09 29.84
CA GLU A 141 15.72 27.65 30.07
C GLU A 141 14.61 27.30 29.05
N PRO A 142 13.33 27.40 29.47
CA PRO A 142 12.19 27.27 28.56
C PRO A 142 12.12 28.48 27.62
N GLY A 143 12.45 28.25 26.36
CA GLY A 143 12.09 29.12 25.24
C GLY A 143 10.63 28.88 24.85
N ASP A 144 9.83 29.89 25.13
CA ASP A 144 8.44 30.07 24.71
C ASP A 144 8.24 29.98 23.18
N ASP A 145 7.08 29.44 22.81
CA ASP A 145 6.31 29.75 21.59
C ASP A 145 6.79 29.24 20.22
N ASP A 146 6.78 27.91 19.99
CA ASP A 146 6.67 27.39 18.63
C ASP A 146 5.25 26.86 18.34
N GLU A 147 4.61 27.63 17.49
CA GLU A 147 3.31 27.49 16.83
C GLU A 147 3.00 26.04 16.43
N ILE A 148 1.92 25.48 16.99
CA ILE A 148 1.33 24.22 16.56
C ILE A 148 0.80 24.43 15.13
N ILE A 149 1.61 24.09 14.13
CA ILE A 149 1.11 23.89 12.78
C ILE A 149 0.40 22.53 12.79
N ASP A 150 -0.92 22.60 12.93
CA ASP A 150 -1.83 21.51 12.61
C ASP A 150 -1.75 21.30 11.09
N ASP A 151 -0.84 20.42 10.69
CA ASP A 151 -0.71 19.91 9.32
C ASP A 151 -1.97 19.09 9.00
N GLY A 152 -3.07 19.80 8.78
CA GLY A 152 -4.38 19.24 8.49
C GLY A 152 -4.26 18.11 7.48
N GLU A 153 -4.56 16.91 7.95
CA GLU A 153 -4.46 15.68 7.19
C GLU A 153 -5.21 15.86 5.86
N ILE A 154 -4.45 16.00 4.77
CA ILE A 154 -5.04 16.22 3.44
C ILE A 154 -5.91 15.00 3.18
N PRO A 155 -7.22 15.16 2.92
CA PRO A 155 -8.11 14.02 2.72
C PRO A 155 -7.58 13.19 1.54
N SER A 156 -7.02 12.02 1.84
CA SER A 156 -6.52 11.10 0.82
C SER A 156 -7.72 10.51 0.09
N PHE A 157 -7.84 10.83 -1.19
CA PHE A 157 -8.96 10.39 -2.00
C PHE A 157 -8.69 8.98 -2.54
N ASP A 158 -9.26 7.96 -1.88
CA ASP A 158 -9.12 6.58 -2.32
C ASP A 158 -10.03 6.29 -3.52
N LEU A 159 -9.43 6.32 -4.72
CA LEU A 159 -10.11 6.03 -6.00
C LEU A 159 -10.60 4.58 -6.12
N ASN A 160 -10.11 3.68 -5.26
CA ASN A 160 -10.46 2.27 -5.25
C ASN A 160 -11.58 1.93 -4.26
N LYS A 161 -12.03 2.91 -3.47
CA LYS A 161 -13.16 2.72 -2.57
C LYS A 161 -14.43 2.43 -3.39
N PRO A 162 -15.16 1.34 -3.10
CA PRO A 162 -16.41 1.03 -3.78
C PRO A 162 -17.47 2.09 -3.46
N LEU A 163 -18.07 2.66 -4.51
CA LEU A 163 -19.19 3.61 -4.40
C LEU A 163 -20.52 2.88 -4.27
N PHE A 164 -20.73 1.87 -5.12
CA PHE A 164 -21.92 1.04 -5.12
C PHE A 164 -21.63 -0.30 -5.82
N LYS A 165 -22.49 -1.29 -5.55
CA LYS A 165 -22.40 -2.63 -6.16
C LYS A 165 -23.41 -2.80 -7.28
N LEU A 166 -22.98 -3.44 -8.36
CA LEU A 166 -23.82 -3.95 -9.44
C LEU A 166 -23.69 -5.47 -9.46
N GLY A 167 -24.61 -6.16 -8.77
CA GLY A 167 -24.49 -7.60 -8.55
C GLY A 167 -23.27 -7.94 -7.72
N THR A 168 -22.31 -8.67 -8.30
CA THR A 168 -21.03 -9.03 -7.66
C THR A 168 -19.89 -8.06 -7.99
N PHE A 169 -20.13 -7.03 -8.80
CA PHE A 169 -19.10 -6.07 -9.21
C PHE A 169 -19.15 -4.80 -8.35
N ASP A 170 -18.00 -4.43 -7.78
CA ASP A 170 -17.79 -3.16 -7.09
C ASP A 170 -17.46 -2.05 -8.10
N VAL A 171 -18.29 -1.01 -8.12
CA VAL A 171 -18.04 0.19 -8.95
C VAL A 171 -17.30 1.22 -8.11
N THR A 172 -16.07 1.54 -8.49
CA THR A 172 -15.24 2.55 -7.83
C THR A 172 -15.22 3.87 -8.61
N ILE A 173 -14.67 4.93 -8.02
CA ILE A 173 -14.54 6.23 -8.70
C ILE A 173 -13.66 6.11 -9.95
N LEU A 174 -12.61 5.27 -9.90
CA LEU A 174 -11.75 4.99 -11.05
C LEU A 174 -12.54 4.49 -12.26
N HIS A 175 -13.51 3.59 -12.05
CA HIS A 175 -14.36 3.06 -13.12
C HIS A 175 -15.19 4.17 -13.80
N LEU A 176 -15.69 5.14 -13.03
CA LEU A 176 -16.46 6.25 -13.57
C LEU A 176 -15.59 7.20 -14.41
N ILE A 177 -14.36 7.48 -13.97
CA ILE A 177 -13.42 8.33 -14.72
C ILE A 177 -13.10 7.70 -16.08
N ILE A 178 -12.83 6.39 -16.10
CA ILE A 178 -12.56 5.65 -17.34
C ILE A 178 -13.77 5.71 -18.29
N LEU A 179 -14.99 5.53 -17.76
CA LEU A 179 -16.21 5.59 -18.55
C LEU A 179 -16.42 6.98 -19.20
N VAL A 180 -16.25 8.06 -18.44
CA VAL A 180 -16.37 9.43 -18.95
C VAL A 180 -15.31 9.72 -20.01
N GLY A 181 -14.06 9.30 -19.78
CA GLY A 181 -12.97 9.43 -20.75
C GLY A 181 -13.26 8.70 -22.06
N LEU A 182 -13.77 7.47 -21.98
CA LEU A 182 -14.18 6.70 -23.17
C LEU A 182 -15.29 7.38 -23.95
N ILE A 183 -16.32 7.92 -23.27
CA ILE A 183 -17.40 8.66 -23.92
C ILE A 183 -16.86 9.88 -24.68
N PHE A 184 -15.92 10.61 -24.06
CA PHE A 184 -15.29 11.76 -24.70
C PHE A 184 -14.49 11.39 -25.95
N VAL A 185 -13.70 10.32 -25.87
CA VAL A 185 -12.93 9.79 -27.02
C VAL A 185 -13.86 9.31 -28.13
N LEU A 186 -14.92 8.56 -27.80
CA LEU A 186 -15.92 8.11 -28.76
C LEU A 186 -16.60 9.28 -29.47
N LYS A 187 -16.95 10.35 -28.74
CA LYS A 187 -17.49 11.57 -29.34
C LYS A 187 -16.51 12.25 -30.29
N LEU A 188 -15.21 12.26 -29.97
CA LEU A 188 -14.20 12.84 -30.86
C LEU A 188 -13.99 12.00 -32.14
N VAL A 189 -14.06 10.68 -32.02
CA VAL A 189 -13.83 9.76 -33.14
C VAL A 189 -15.06 9.63 -34.05
N LEU A 190 -16.26 9.55 -33.47
CA LEU A 190 -17.51 9.36 -34.20
C LEU A 190 -18.24 10.67 -34.55
N GLY A 191 -17.83 11.79 -33.94
CA GLY A 191 -18.41 13.12 -34.17
C GLY A 191 -17.87 13.85 -35.40
N LYS A 192 -17.24 13.14 -36.33
CA LYS A 192 -16.88 13.63 -37.67
C LYS A 192 -17.77 12.98 -38.73
#